data_AF-A0A962PHL1-F1
#
_entry.id   AF-A0A962PHL1-F1
#
_cell.length_a   1.000
_cell.length_b   1.000
_cell.length_c   1.000
_cell.angle_alpha   90.00
_cell.angle_beta   90.00
_cell.angle_gamma   90.00
#
_symmetry.space_group_name_H-M   'P 1'
#
loop_
_entity.id
_entity.type
_entity.pdbx_description
1 polymer ?
#
loop_
_entity_poly.entity_id
_entity_poly.type
_entity_poly.pdbx_seq_one_letter_code
_entity_poly.pdbx_strand_id
1 'polypeptide(L)'
;MQAAHSKPPIDSVKPTAPNPARAGSAHPAAAGHWLGLQCTMLQGISRGLLFRISANGQESRLEASWPEPSPISADQARRVLLTAVRNKTHLEKHAGDEATGPGIRLYQPLTAGGKPYVVVLDMSDRDKPQRQTVANLLRWNSEWLNYALDQCPQATGDTNLQEIFSAAAACLDQQTFRGSATTLVTRLAARFGCQRVSLGLRKGRRILVQVLSHSARFQHESNLIQAISAAMDEAVDQDRTVLYPPPDARAPVINQAHAELAKQLGHGNVCSIPITAQGEILGALTLERDSGQPLTEADVLEIEQLVALVAPGLWLQHRDEQALPVKAGRSLRGIVTRLFGPEHIKLKLACLGAVILLVFFSFAQGAWRVTAKAVVEGSVQRTVAAPIDGYISSVEVGAGDLVSANQLMGALDESDLRLQRLKWSTLRRQMVSESREAMAQHNRAEVSIISAKIDQADAELELIDEQLARTRLVAPFDGMVIEGDLSQRLGTPVSRGDVLFKVAPMDDYRIVLKVDEQDIAPVAPGQPGKLILASMPSRVLELRVDKITPVSTAEGGRNFFRVEASLLADDLLLQPGMEGVGKITVSEANLFWIWTHDLANWLRLRAWTWWR
;
A
#
# COMPACT_ATOMS: atom_id res chain seq x y z
N MET A 1 26.64 25.59 -92.17
CA MET A 1 26.14 26.02 -93.49
C MET A 1 25.26 24.91 -94.05
N GLN A 2 24.02 25.25 -94.44
CA GLN A 2 23.02 24.52 -95.26
C GLN A 2 22.55 23.14 -94.73
N ALA A 3 21.31 22.99 -94.23
CA ALA A 3 20.00 22.95 -94.93
C ALA A 3 19.91 21.72 -95.89
N ALA A 4 18.86 20.90 -95.95
CA ALA A 4 17.44 21.15 -95.71
C ALA A 4 16.61 19.85 -95.61
N HIS A 5 15.45 19.96 -94.94
CA HIS A 5 14.12 19.44 -95.33
C HIS A 5 13.87 17.93 -95.54
N SER A 6 12.95 17.36 -94.76
CA SER A 6 11.62 16.93 -95.24
C SER A 6 10.75 16.38 -94.10
N LYS A 7 9.44 16.63 -94.20
CA LYS A 7 8.38 16.29 -93.24
C LYS A 7 7.78 14.89 -93.60
N PRO A 8 6.80 14.37 -92.83
CA PRO A 8 6.75 13.03 -92.20
C PRO A 8 6.08 11.94 -93.09
N PRO A 9 5.78 10.75 -92.54
CA PRO A 9 4.37 10.38 -92.54
C PRO A 9 3.85 9.66 -91.28
N ILE A 10 2.52 9.64 -91.25
CA ILE A 10 1.57 9.09 -90.31
C ILE A 10 1.31 7.59 -90.60
N ASP A 11 0.87 6.87 -89.56
CA ASP A 11 0.20 5.56 -89.52
C ASP A 11 1.00 4.26 -89.70
N SER A 12 1.02 3.42 -88.65
CA SER A 12 0.11 2.26 -88.61
C SER A 12 0.26 1.48 -87.29
N VAL A 13 -0.74 1.61 -86.43
CA VAL A 13 -0.97 0.73 -85.29
C VAL A 13 -1.55 -0.59 -85.82
N LYS A 14 -0.83 -1.70 -85.60
CA LYS A 14 -1.41 -3.06 -85.59
C LYS A 14 -1.31 -3.62 -84.16
N PRO A 15 -2.38 -4.26 -83.64
CA PRO A 15 -2.46 -4.66 -82.26
C PRO A 15 -1.67 -5.96 -82.04
N THR A 16 -0.66 -5.92 -81.18
CA THR A 16 -0.04 -7.13 -80.64
C THR A 16 -0.95 -7.66 -79.52
N ALA A 17 -1.35 -8.93 -79.68
CA ALA A 17 -2.23 -9.63 -78.76
C ALA A 17 -1.71 -9.58 -77.31
N PRO A 18 -2.58 -9.45 -76.31
CA PRO A 18 -2.17 -9.48 -74.92
C PRO A 18 -1.71 -10.88 -74.52
N ASN A 19 -0.48 -10.94 -74.02
CA ASN A 19 0.14 -12.10 -73.40
C ASN A 19 -0.72 -12.59 -72.20
N PRO A 20 -1.21 -13.84 -72.18
CA PRO A 20 -2.11 -14.33 -71.13
C PRO A 20 -1.31 -14.79 -69.92
N ALA A 21 -0.97 -13.87 -69.02
CA ALA A 21 -0.40 -14.20 -67.70
C ALA A 21 -0.83 -13.25 -66.57
N ARG A 22 -2.02 -12.63 -66.67
CA ARG A 22 -2.71 -12.02 -65.53
C ARG A 22 -3.87 -12.90 -65.10
N ALA A 23 -3.54 -14.01 -64.45
CA ALA A 23 -4.46 -14.72 -63.56
C ALA A 23 -3.88 -14.60 -62.15
N GLY A 24 -4.20 -13.49 -61.47
CA GLY A 24 -3.83 -13.24 -60.08
C GLY A 24 -5.11 -12.95 -59.29
N SER A 25 -5.45 -13.86 -58.38
CA SER A 25 -6.59 -13.89 -57.45
C SER A 25 -7.03 -12.54 -56.86
N ALA A 26 -8.33 -12.39 -56.54
CA ALA A 26 -8.99 -11.24 -55.88
C ALA A 26 -8.44 -10.82 -54.49
N HIS A 27 -7.41 -11.47 -53.97
CA HIS A 27 -6.82 -11.24 -52.63
C HIS A 27 -6.05 -9.92 -52.40
N PRO A 28 -5.37 -9.26 -53.37
CA PRO A 28 -4.52 -8.10 -53.08
C PRO A 28 -5.33 -6.83 -52.74
N ALA A 29 -6.55 -6.69 -53.27
CA ALA A 29 -7.40 -5.52 -52.99
C ALA A 29 -7.90 -5.49 -51.54
N ALA A 30 -8.36 -6.63 -51.00
CA ALA A 30 -8.82 -6.73 -49.61
C ALA A 30 -7.67 -6.48 -48.61
N ALA A 31 -6.48 -7.01 -48.91
CA ALA A 31 -5.27 -6.80 -48.13
C ALA A 31 -4.83 -5.32 -48.13
N GLY A 32 -4.94 -4.65 -49.28
CA GLY A 32 -4.69 -3.21 -49.43
C GLY A 32 -5.65 -2.35 -48.63
N HIS A 33 -6.95 -2.63 -48.71
CA HIS A 33 -7.96 -1.91 -47.94
C HIS A 33 -7.79 -2.07 -46.43
N TRP A 34 -7.55 -3.30 -45.96
CA TRP A 34 -7.27 -3.56 -44.55
C TRP A 34 -6.04 -2.77 -44.07
N LEU A 35 -4.95 -2.83 -44.81
CA LEU A 35 -3.71 -2.13 -44.45
C LEU A 35 -3.92 -0.61 -44.41
N GLY A 36 -4.57 -0.05 -45.42
CA GLY A 36 -4.87 1.39 -45.48
C GLY A 36 -5.74 1.84 -44.31
N LEU A 37 -6.71 1.02 -43.92
CA LEU A 37 -7.58 1.30 -42.78
C LEU A 37 -6.86 1.23 -41.43
N GLN A 38 -5.97 0.26 -41.23
CA GLN A 38 -5.13 0.25 -40.03
C GLN A 38 -4.25 1.50 -39.97
N CYS A 39 -3.71 1.95 -41.11
CA CYS A 39 -2.87 3.13 -41.20
C CYS A 39 -3.61 4.45 -40.97
N THR A 40 -4.91 4.53 -41.30
CA THR A 40 -5.74 5.72 -41.03
C THR A 40 -6.31 5.74 -39.61
N MET A 41 -6.68 4.58 -39.06
CA MET A 41 -7.17 4.48 -37.67
C MET A 41 -6.09 4.78 -36.64
N LEU A 42 -4.85 4.41 -36.93
CA LEU A 42 -3.72 4.60 -36.04
C LEU A 42 -3.05 5.93 -36.37
N GLN A 43 -3.29 6.95 -35.52
CA GLN A 43 -2.64 8.25 -35.68
C GLN A 43 -1.10 8.12 -35.73
N GLY A 44 -0.44 8.95 -36.53
CA GLY A 44 1.02 9.05 -36.57
C GLY A 44 1.75 7.92 -37.32
N ILE A 45 1.03 7.12 -38.10
CA ILE A 45 1.62 6.20 -39.07
C ILE A 45 1.95 6.97 -40.34
N SER A 46 3.21 6.92 -40.76
CA SER A 46 3.69 7.54 -41.99
C SER A 46 3.67 6.55 -43.17
N ARG A 47 3.80 5.25 -42.89
CA ARG A 47 3.83 4.20 -43.92
C ARG A 47 3.43 2.84 -43.36
N GLY A 48 2.75 2.03 -44.17
CA GLY A 48 2.43 0.63 -43.87
C GLY A 48 2.73 -0.30 -45.03
N LEU A 49 3.22 -1.51 -44.75
CA LEU A 49 3.49 -2.55 -45.72
C LEU A 49 2.98 -3.89 -45.20
N LEU A 50 2.42 -4.72 -46.08
CA LEU A 50 1.96 -6.06 -45.76
C LEU A 50 2.67 -7.08 -46.64
N PHE A 51 3.40 -7.98 -46.00
CA PHE A 51 4.13 -9.05 -46.65
C PHE A 51 3.47 -10.39 -46.37
N ARG A 52 3.32 -11.21 -47.41
CA ARG A 52 3.02 -12.62 -47.28
C ARG A 52 4.32 -13.42 -47.29
N ILE A 53 4.41 -14.38 -46.39
CA ILE A 53 5.58 -15.26 -46.27
C ILE A 53 5.24 -16.62 -46.88
N SER A 54 6.18 -17.19 -47.63
CA SER A 54 6.05 -18.55 -48.16
C SER A 54 5.98 -19.57 -47.01
N ALA A 55 5.34 -20.71 -47.24
CA ALA A 55 5.16 -21.76 -46.22
C ALA A 55 6.50 -22.31 -45.67
N ASN A 56 7.59 -22.17 -46.42
CA ASN A 56 8.94 -22.54 -46.00
C ASN A 56 9.69 -21.43 -45.23
N GLY A 57 9.09 -20.24 -45.07
CA GLY A 57 9.69 -19.10 -44.37
C GLY A 57 10.88 -18.44 -45.07
N GLN A 58 11.17 -18.79 -46.33
CA GLN A 58 12.37 -18.34 -47.06
C GLN A 58 12.12 -17.14 -47.97
N GLU A 59 10.89 -16.93 -48.43
CA GLU A 59 10.52 -15.86 -49.37
C GLU A 59 9.41 -14.97 -48.82
N SER A 60 9.53 -13.67 -49.05
CA SER A 60 8.53 -12.66 -48.71
C SER A 60 8.06 -11.94 -49.97
N ARG A 61 6.74 -11.82 -50.13
CA ARG A 61 6.09 -11.11 -51.24
C ARG A 61 5.28 -9.95 -50.68
N LEU A 62 5.47 -8.75 -51.21
CA LEU A 62 4.62 -7.61 -50.87
C LEU A 62 3.22 -7.82 -51.48
N GLU A 63 2.20 -7.81 -50.63
CA GLU A 63 0.79 -7.92 -51.05
C GLU A 63 0.09 -6.55 -51.06
N ALA A 64 0.49 -5.63 -50.17
CA ALA A 64 -0.07 -4.28 -50.12
C ALA A 64 0.91 -3.26 -49.54
N SER A 65 0.78 -1.99 -49.96
CA SER A 65 1.53 -0.86 -49.39
C SER A 65 0.63 0.36 -49.19
N TRP A 66 0.96 1.20 -48.21
CA TRP A 66 0.27 2.45 -47.94
C TRP A 66 1.31 3.51 -47.54
N PRO A 67 1.40 4.66 -48.23
CA PRO A 67 0.73 5.03 -49.49
C PRO A 67 1.30 4.30 -50.73
N GLU A 68 0.49 4.10 -51.77
CA GLU A 68 0.92 3.41 -53.01
C GLU A 68 1.52 4.37 -54.06
N PRO A 69 2.59 3.98 -54.78
CA PRO A 69 3.50 2.87 -54.54
C PRO A 69 4.68 3.28 -53.64
N SER A 70 4.99 2.47 -52.61
CA SER A 70 6.13 2.70 -51.70
C SER A 70 7.32 1.77 -51.99
N PRO A 71 8.54 2.27 -52.23
CA PRO A 71 9.70 1.45 -52.60
C PRO A 71 10.20 0.58 -51.43
N ILE A 72 10.50 -0.70 -51.71
CA ILE A 72 10.95 -1.68 -50.70
C ILE A 72 12.49 -1.78 -50.71
N SER A 73 13.13 -1.64 -49.55
CA SER A 73 14.56 -1.89 -49.40
C SER A 73 14.88 -3.38 -49.19
N ALA A 74 16.02 -3.85 -49.71
CA ALA A 74 16.49 -5.23 -49.52
C ALA A 74 16.66 -5.59 -48.03
N ASP A 75 17.01 -4.62 -47.19
CA ASP A 75 17.13 -4.81 -45.74
C ASP A 75 15.76 -5.00 -45.06
N GLN A 76 14.71 -4.33 -45.57
CA GLN A 76 13.34 -4.51 -45.08
C GLN A 76 12.81 -5.92 -45.40
N ALA A 77 13.04 -6.41 -46.62
CA ALA A 77 12.63 -7.76 -47.02
C ALA A 77 13.31 -8.85 -46.16
N ARG A 78 14.59 -8.66 -45.80
CA ARG A 78 15.34 -9.56 -44.92
C ARG A 78 14.81 -9.56 -43.48
N ARG A 79 14.45 -8.40 -42.93
CA ARG A 79 13.93 -8.27 -41.56
C ARG A 79 12.51 -8.81 -41.41
N VAL A 80 11.70 -8.66 -42.45
CA VAL A 80 10.38 -9.30 -42.56
C VAL A 80 10.49 -10.82 -42.41
N LEU A 81 11.44 -11.45 -43.12
CA LEU A 81 11.69 -12.90 -43.02
C LEU A 81 12.17 -13.31 -41.62
N LEU A 82 13.09 -12.56 -41.02
CA LEU A 82 13.58 -12.84 -39.67
C LEU A 82 12.47 -12.73 -38.61
N THR A 83 11.55 -11.79 -38.77
CA THR A 83 10.41 -11.60 -37.85
C THR A 83 9.38 -12.73 -38.01
N ALA A 84 9.12 -13.16 -39.24
CA ALA A 84 8.25 -14.30 -39.54
C ALA A 84 8.76 -15.59 -38.89
N VAL A 85 10.06 -15.88 -39.01
CA VAL A 85 10.68 -17.08 -38.43
C VAL A 85 10.68 -17.06 -36.90
N ARG A 86 10.89 -15.88 -36.28
CA ARG A 86 10.93 -15.76 -34.82
C ARG A 86 9.55 -15.73 -34.16
N ASN A 87 8.50 -15.47 -34.94
CA ASN A 87 7.11 -15.31 -34.48
C ASN A 87 6.98 -14.39 -33.24
N LYS A 88 7.74 -13.30 -33.22
CA LYS A 88 7.72 -12.29 -32.15
C LYS A 88 7.70 -10.89 -32.78
N THR A 89 6.93 -9.99 -32.18
CA THR A 89 6.91 -8.57 -32.53
C THR A 89 8.32 -7.98 -32.44
N HIS A 90 8.75 -7.27 -33.46
CA HIS A 90 10.04 -6.60 -33.51
C HIS A 90 9.86 -5.09 -33.71
N LEU A 91 10.66 -4.31 -32.97
CA LEU A 91 10.64 -2.85 -33.00
C LEU A 91 12.05 -2.36 -33.30
N GLU A 92 12.17 -1.42 -34.22
CA GLU A 92 13.44 -0.85 -34.62
C GLU A 92 13.33 0.67 -34.74
N LYS A 93 14.36 1.41 -34.32
CA LYS A 93 14.50 2.84 -34.65
C LYS A 93 15.10 2.95 -36.04
N HIS A 94 14.46 3.70 -36.93
CA HIS A 94 14.94 3.94 -38.29
C HIS A 94 15.20 5.43 -38.48
N ALA A 95 16.32 5.75 -39.14
CA ALA A 95 16.76 7.13 -39.39
C ALA A 95 15.88 7.90 -40.40
N GLY A 96 14.98 7.20 -41.10
CA GLY A 96 14.06 7.74 -42.08
C GLY A 96 14.62 7.76 -43.50
N ASP A 97 13.75 7.50 -44.48
CA ASP A 97 13.96 7.88 -45.90
C ASP A 97 13.27 9.24 -46.17
N GLU A 98 13.54 9.87 -47.32
CA GLU A 98 12.94 11.17 -47.74
C GLU A 98 11.41 11.24 -47.60
N ALA A 99 10.71 10.09 -47.63
CA ALA A 99 9.25 10.01 -47.53
C ALA A 99 8.67 9.81 -46.11
N THR A 100 9.46 9.40 -45.11
CA THR A 100 8.92 8.93 -43.81
C THR A 100 9.50 9.63 -42.57
N GLY A 101 10.67 10.26 -42.69
CA GLY A 101 11.36 10.89 -41.56
C GLY A 101 11.84 9.90 -40.48
N PRO A 102 12.64 10.34 -39.50
CA PRO A 102 13.13 9.48 -38.42
C PRO A 102 11.99 9.02 -37.50
N GLY A 103 11.96 7.73 -37.19
CA GLY A 103 10.86 7.14 -36.43
C GLY A 103 11.11 5.70 -35.97
N ILE A 104 10.03 5.01 -35.59
CA ILE A 104 10.04 3.62 -35.17
C ILE A 104 9.33 2.78 -36.23
N ARG A 105 9.99 1.71 -36.64
CA ARG A 105 9.46 0.67 -37.51
C ARG A 105 9.05 -0.54 -36.67
N LEU A 106 7.77 -0.89 -36.74
CA LEU A 106 7.17 -2.04 -36.08
C LEU A 106 6.99 -3.16 -37.09
N TYR A 107 7.48 -4.35 -36.77
CA TYR A 107 7.22 -5.59 -37.51
C TYR A 107 6.36 -6.51 -36.64
N GLN A 108 5.15 -6.78 -37.08
CA GLN A 108 4.20 -7.62 -36.37
C GLN A 108 3.89 -8.88 -37.20
N PRO A 109 4.26 -10.08 -36.73
CA PRO A 109 3.83 -11.32 -37.38
C PRO A 109 2.33 -11.52 -37.14
N LEU A 110 1.63 -11.91 -38.19
CA LEU A 110 0.22 -12.21 -38.24
C LEU A 110 0.02 -13.56 -38.92
N THR A 111 -1.08 -14.24 -38.61
CA THR A 111 -1.48 -15.45 -39.34
C THR A 111 -2.87 -15.19 -39.91
N ALA A 112 -2.98 -15.27 -41.24
CA ALA A 112 -4.23 -15.03 -41.94
C ALA A 112 -4.54 -16.15 -42.94
N GLY A 113 -5.72 -16.78 -42.89
CA GLY A 113 -6.13 -17.89 -43.77
C GLY A 113 -5.16 -19.09 -43.72
N GLY A 114 -4.62 -19.39 -42.54
CA GLY A 114 -3.60 -20.42 -42.33
C GLY A 114 -2.22 -20.11 -42.93
N LYS A 115 -2.00 -18.90 -43.46
CA LYS A 115 -0.73 -18.45 -44.05
C LYS A 115 -0.05 -17.39 -43.19
N PRO A 116 1.29 -17.40 -43.08
CA PRO A 116 2.03 -16.38 -42.32
C PRO A 116 2.13 -15.06 -43.09
N TYR A 117 1.78 -13.97 -42.41
CA TYR A 117 1.93 -12.59 -42.88
C TYR A 117 2.78 -11.77 -41.91
N VAL A 118 3.40 -10.71 -42.40
CA VAL A 118 4.10 -9.73 -41.56
C VAL A 118 3.67 -8.34 -41.98
N VAL A 119 3.15 -7.59 -41.01
CA VAL A 119 2.82 -6.17 -41.16
C VAL A 119 4.00 -5.33 -40.69
N VAL A 120 4.39 -4.36 -41.49
CA VAL A 120 5.43 -3.38 -41.19
C VAL A 120 4.79 -2.01 -41.15
N LEU A 121 4.93 -1.29 -40.04
CA LEU A 121 4.41 0.07 -39.88
C LEU A 121 5.52 1.01 -39.45
N ASP A 122 5.63 2.14 -40.13
CA ASP A 122 6.49 3.26 -39.75
C ASP A 122 5.65 4.29 -38.99
N MET A 123 6.09 4.62 -37.79
CA MET A 123 5.41 5.55 -36.89
C MET A 123 6.38 6.52 -36.24
N SER A 124 5.87 7.68 -35.84
CA SER A 124 6.63 8.64 -35.03
C SER A 124 7.03 8.05 -33.66
N ASP A 125 8.13 8.54 -33.07
CA ASP A 125 8.67 8.03 -31.79
C ASP A 125 7.71 8.34 -30.62
N ARG A 126 6.80 7.40 -30.30
CA ARG A 126 5.79 7.50 -29.22
C ARG A 126 6.25 6.88 -27.90
N ASP A 127 5.58 7.14 -26.78
CA ASP A 127 5.90 6.50 -25.49
C ASP A 127 5.71 4.97 -25.50
N LYS A 128 6.53 4.25 -24.72
CA LYS A 128 6.58 2.77 -24.63
C LYS A 128 5.20 2.08 -24.40
N PRO A 129 4.26 2.61 -23.57
CA PRO A 129 2.95 2.00 -23.37
C PRO A 129 2.08 2.04 -24.63
N GLN A 130 2.11 3.15 -25.37
CA GLN A 130 1.32 3.32 -26.59
C GLN A 130 1.79 2.38 -27.70
N ARG A 131 3.09 2.08 -27.78
CA ARG A 131 3.65 1.10 -28.75
C ARG A 131 3.10 -0.31 -28.54
N GLN A 132 2.94 -0.73 -27.29
CA GLN A 132 2.36 -2.03 -26.95
C GLN A 132 0.87 -2.08 -27.27
N THR A 133 0.15 -0.98 -27.07
CA THR A 133 -1.26 -0.85 -27.45
C THR A 133 -1.44 -1.02 -28.96
N VAL A 134 -0.61 -0.37 -29.79
CA VAL A 134 -0.68 -0.50 -31.25
C VAL A 134 -0.38 -1.94 -31.70
N ALA A 135 0.64 -2.59 -31.15
CA ALA A 135 0.95 -3.99 -31.46
C ALA A 135 -0.20 -4.95 -31.07
N ASN A 136 -0.84 -4.73 -29.92
CA ASN A 136 -1.98 -5.52 -29.47
C ASN A 136 -3.22 -5.29 -30.35
N LEU A 137 -3.51 -4.03 -30.73
CA LEU A 137 -4.61 -3.69 -31.63
C LEU A 137 -4.42 -4.35 -33.01
N LEU A 138 -3.21 -4.35 -33.57
CA LEU A 138 -2.92 -5.01 -34.84
C LEU A 138 -3.09 -6.53 -34.77
N ARG A 139 -2.69 -7.14 -33.65
CA ARG A 139 -2.90 -8.58 -33.42
C ARG A 139 -4.38 -8.92 -33.21
N TRP A 140 -5.18 -8.04 -32.62
CA TRP A 140 -6.62 -8.25 -32.50
C TRP A 140 -7.33 -8.02 -33.84
N ASN A 141 -6.88 -7.04 -34.62
CA ASN A 141 -7.42 -6.73 -35.93
C ASN A 141 -7.00 -7.72 -37.03
N SER A 142 -6.04 -8.62 -36.76
CA SER A 142 -5.65 -9.67 -37.72
C SER A 142 -6.69 -10.77 -37.88
N GLU A 143 -7.57 -10.96 -36.90
CA GLU A 143 -8.74 -11.85 -37.07
C GLU A 143 -9.71 -11.31 -38.13
N TRP A 144 -9.70 -10.00 -38.37
CA TRP A 144 -10.47 -9.42 -39.47
C TRP A 144 -9.79 -9.64 -40.82
N LEU A 145 -8.45 -9.67 -40.86
CA LEU A 145 -7.71 -10.09 -42.07
C LEU A 145 -8.01 -11.56 -42.41
N ASN A 146 -8.17 -12.45 -41.42
CA ASN A 146 -8.70 -13.81 -41.61
C ASN A 146 -10.08 -13.77 -42.29
N TYR A 147 -11.01 -13.03 -41.68
CA TYR A 147 -12.40 -12.94 -42.16
C TYR A 147 -12.50 -12.36 -43.59
N ALA A 148 -11.77 -11.28 -43.87
CA ALA A 148 -11.76 -10.62 -45.17
C ALA A 148 -11.12 -11.47 -46.27
N LEU A 149 -10.14 -12.32 -45.93
CA LEU A 149 -9.48 -13.24 -46.87
C LEU A 149 -10.30 -14.52 -47.12
N ASP A 150 -11.07 -14.99 -46.13
CA ASP A 150 -11.87 -16.21 -46.22
C ASP A 150 -13.28 -15.98 -46.81
N GLN A 151 -13.90 -14.81 -46.62
CA GLN A 151 -15.31 -14.57 -47.00
C GLN A 151 -15.56 -13.65 -48.19
N CYS A 152 -14.55 -13.02 -48.79
CA CYS A 152 -14.72 -12.19 -49.98
C CYS A 152 -14.09 -12.80 -51.25
N PRO A 153 -14.68 -13.84 -51.88
CA PRO A 153 -14.28 -14.22 -53.23
C PRO A 153 -14.66 -13.16 -54.27
N GLN A 154 -15.79 -12.45 -54.11
CA GLN A 154 -16.29 -11.46 -55.08
C GLN A 154 -17.29 -10.49 -54.41
N ALA A 155 -16.81 -9.40 -53.81
CA ALA A 155 -17.69 -8.28 -53.46
C ALA A 155 -17.37 -7.11 -54.41
N THR A 156 -18.15 -7.03 -55.48
CA THR A 156 -18.26 -5.84 -56.33
C THR A 156 -18.88 -4.70 -55.53
N GLY A 157 -18.04 -3.83 -54.94
CA GLY A 157 -18.48 -2.59 -54.31
C GLY A 157 -17.53 -2.08 -53.22
N ASP A 158 -16.40 -1.47 -53.60
CA ASP A 158 -15.42 -0.85 -52.68
C ASP A 158 -16.02 0.20 -51.71
N THR A 159 -17.19 0.76 -52.04
CA THR A 159 -17.82 1.85 -51.29
C THR A 159 -18.51 1.39 -50.00
N ASN A 160 -19.12 0.19 -49.95
CA ASN A 160 -19.94 -0.21 -48.79
C ASN A 160 -19.09 -0.57 -47.55
N LEU A 161 -17.93 -1.21 -47.77
CA LEU A 161 -17.01 -1.57 -46.68
C LEU A 161 -16.37 -0.34 -46.04
N GLN A 162 -15.93 0.65 -46.82
CA GLN A 162 -15.37 1.90 -46.30
C GLN A 162 -16.35 2.62 -45.36
N GLU A 163 -17.63 2.61 -45.69
CA GLU A 163 -18.66 3.23 -44.87
C GLU A 163 -18.91 2.47 -43.56
N ILE A 164 -19.05 1.13 -43.59
CA ILE A 164 -19.21 0.30 -42.38
C ILE A 164 -18.05 0.52 -41.41
N PHE A 165 -16.83 0.59 -41.95
CA PHE A 165 -15.64 0.84 -41.18
C PHE A 165 -15.54 2.25 -40.60
N SER A 166 -15.88 3.27 -41.38
CA SER A 166 -15.92 4.65 -40.87
C SER A 166 -16.97 4.79 -39.76
N ALA A 167 -18.07 4.05 -39.85
CA ALA A 167 -19.10 3.99 -38.82
C ALA A 167 -18.60 3.29 -37.55
N ALA A 168 -17.92 2.15 -37.67
CA ALA A 168 -17.32 1.47 -36.54
C ALA A 168 -16.21 2.30 -35.86
N ALA A 169 -15.34 2.95 -36.65
CA ALA A 169 -14.29 3.84 -36.17
C ALA A 169 -14.87 4.99 -35.32
N ALA A 170 -15.90 5.66 -35.83
CA ALA A 170 -16.54 6.76 -35.12
C ALA A 170 -17.24 6.33 -33.83
N CYS A 171 -17.75 5.08 -33.77
CA CYS A 171 -18.30 4.53 -32.55
C CYS A 171 -17.20 4.27 -31.51
N LEU A 172 -16.07 3.69 -31.93
CA LEU A 172 -14.95 3.33 -31.03
C LEU A 172 -14.06 4.51 -30.61
N ASP A 173 -14.15 5.65 -31.29
CA ASP A 173 -13.42 6.88 -30.93
C ASP A 173 -13.90 7.51 -29.60
N GLN A 174 -15.13 7.22 -29.18
CA GLN A 174 -15.67 7.74 -27.93
C GLN A 174 -15.00 7.08 -26.72
N GLN A 175 -14.68 7.87 -25.69
CA GLN A 175 -13.99 7.38 -24.48
C GLN A 175 -14.92 6.68 -23.48
N THR A 176 -16.24 6.80 -23.65
CA THR A 176 -17.23 6.24 -22.73
C THR A 176 -18.15 5.26 -23.42
N PHE A 177 -18.58 4.22 -22.71
CA PHE A 177 -19.52 3.22 -23.23
C PHE A 177 -20.80 3.89 -23.73
N ARG A 178 -21.36 4.81 -22.94
CA ARG A 178 -22.59 5.52 -23.30
C ARG A 178 -22.40 6.37 -24.56
N GLY A 179 -21.24 7.00 -24.72
CA GLY A 179 -20.89 7.76 -25.92
C GLY A 179 -20.85 6.87 -27.16
N SER A 180 -20.06 5.79 -27.12
CA SER A 180 -19.96 4.81 -28.22
C SER A 180 -21.30 4.18 -28.58
N ALA A 181 -22.08 3.76 -27.57
CA ALA A 181 -23.40 3.16 -27.79
C ALA A 181 -24.40 4.15 -28.38
N THR A 182 -24.37 5.43 -27.98
CA THR A 182 -25.23 6.48 -28.56
C THR A 182 -24.87 6.72 -30.02
N THR A 183 -23.58 6.87 -30.33
CA THR A 183 -23.13 7.04 -31.72
C THR A 183 -23.54 5.86 -32.60
N LEU A 184 -23.44 4.62 -32.08
CA LEU A 184 -23.86 3.42 -32.79
C LEU A 184 -25.35 3.45 -33.14
N VAL A 185 -26.22 3.63 -32.15
CA VAL A 185 -27.68 3.61 -32.40
C VAL A 185 -28.12 4.78 -33.28
N THR A 186 -27.52 5.96 -33.14
CA THR A 186 -27.81 7.14 -33.96
C THR A 186 -27.40 6.93 -35.42
N ARG A 187 -26.22 6.35 -35.67
CA ARG A 187 -25.77 6.04 -37.03
C ARG A 187 -26.61 4.96 -37.70
N LEU A 188 -26.96 3.90 -36.96
CA LEU A 188 -27.86 2.86 -37.48
C LEU A 188 -29.24 3.43 -37.81
N ALA A 189 -29.76 4.31 -36.95
CA ALA A 189 -31.05 4.96 -37.22
C ALA A 189 -31.02 5.83 -38.48
N ALA A 190 -29.97 6.64 -38.66
CA ALA A 190 -29.82 7.50 -39.84
C ALA A 190 -29.59 6.70 -41.13
N ARG A 191 -28.74 5.67 -41.10
CA ARG A 191 -28.36 4.88 -42.28
C ARG A 191 -29.50 4.01 -42.79
N PHE A 192 -30.20 3.33 -41.89
CA PHE A 192 -31.26 2.38 -42.24
C PHE A 192 -32.67 2.99 -42.14
N GLY A 193 -32.78 4.31 -41.99
CA GLY A 193 -34.07 5.01 -41.89
C GLY A 193 -34.95 4.48 -40.75
N CYS A 194 -34.35 4.13 -39.62
CA CYS A 194 -35.10 3.64 -38.47
C CYS A 194 -35.66 4.81 -37.66
N GLN A 195 -36.93 4.70 -37.27
CA GLN A 195 -37.57 5.66 -36.36
C GLN A 195 -36.86 5.64 -35.01
N ARG A 196 -36.52 4.43 -34.54
CA ARG A 196 -35.80 4.23 -33.30
C ARG A 196 -34.86 3.04 -33.40
N VAL A 197 -33.70 3.21 -32.78
CA VAL A 197 -32.77 2.11 -32.51
C VAL A 197 -32.46 2.16 -31.02
N SER A 198 -32.61 1.02 -30.38
CA SER A 198 -32.51 0.83 -28.94
C SER A 198 -31.41 -0.18 -28.65
N LEU A 199 -30.48 0.15 -27.75
CA LEU A 199 -29.44 -0.77 -27.29
C LEU A 199 -29.66 -1.08 -25.81
N GLY A 200 -29.77 -2.37 -25.50
CA GLY A 200 -29.90 -2.88 -24.15
C GLY A 200 -28.74 -3.78 -23.76
N LEU A 201 -28.41 -3.78 -22.47
CA LEU A 201 -27.43 -4.68 -21.87
C LEU A 201 -28.10 -5.66 -20.92
N ARG A 202 -27.57 -6.88 -20.88
CA ARG A 202 -28.06 -7.95 -20.01
C ARG A 202 -27.70 -7.65 -18.55
N LYS A 203 -28.70 -7.61 -17.67
CA LYS A 203 -28.54 -7.54 -16.21
C LYS A 203 -29.25 -8.73 -15.56
N GLY A 204 -28.51 -9.81 -15.35
CA GLY A 204 -29.08 -11.08 -14.86
C GLY A 204 -29.85 -11.80 -15.97
N ARG A 205 -31.17 -11.97 -15.78
CA ARG A 205 -32.06 -12.67 -16.72
C ARG A 205 -32.87 -11.75 -17.64
N ARG A 206 -32.65 -10.43 -17.58
CA ARG A 206 -33.38 -9.46 -18.39
C ARG A 206 -32.43 -8.48 -19.06
N ILE A 207 -32.84 -7.93 -20.18
CA ILE A 207 -32.14 -6.86 -20.88
C ILE A 207 -32.72 -5.53 -20.45
N LEU A 208 -31.84 -4.62 -20.03
CA LEU A 208 -32.19 -3.26 -19.68
C LEU A 208 -31.71 -2.32 -20.78
N VAL A 209 -32.65 -1.63 -21.41
CA VAL A 209 -32.37 -0.58 -22.39
C VAL A 209 -31.46 0.48 -21.76
N GLN A 210 -30.30 0.70 -22.37
CA GLN A 210 -29.30 1.68 -21.93
C GLN A 210 -29.36 2.95 -22.76
N VAL A 211 -29.58 2.83 -24.07
CA VAL A 211 -29.45 3.93 -25.03
C VAL A 211 -30.52 3.85 -26.14
N LEU A 212 -30.98 5.01 -26.59
CA LEU A 212 -31.95 5.21 -27.67
C LEU A 212 -31.43 6.27 -28.65
N SER A 213 -31.73 6.14 -29.95
CA SER A 213 -31.20 7.04 -31.00
C SER A 213 -31.77 8.47 -31.01
N HIS A 214 -33.00 8.70 -30.53
CA HIS A 214 -33.69 10.00 -30.69
C HIS A 214 -34.27 10.64 -29.40
N SER A 215 -33.91 10.16 -28.19
CA SER A 215 -34.41 10.77 -26.95
C SER A 215 -33.41 10.74 -25.79
N ALA A 216 -32.99 11.92 -25.34
CA ALA A 216 -32.08 12.10 -24.21
C ALA A 216 -32.78 12.24 -22.83
N ARG A 217 -34.12 12.10 -22.75
CA ARG A 217 -34.89 12.27 -21.50
C ARG A 217 -35.88 11.12 -21.26
N PHE A 218 -35.59 10.33 -20.22
CA PHE A 218 -36.26 9.09 -19.79
C PHE A 218 -37.49 9.33 -18.89
N GLN A 219 -38.55 9.99 -19.35
CA GLN A 219 -39.64 10.32 -18.42
C GLN A 219 -41.09 9.99 -18.82
N HIS A 220 -41.42 9.50 -20.01
CA HIS A 220 -42.85 9.32 -20.35
C HIS A 220 -43.32 7.97 -20.93
N GLU A 221 -42.48 6.94 -21.07
CA GLU A 221 -42.93 5.66 -21.67
C GLU A 221 -42.36 4.41 -20.99
N SER A 222 -42.64 4.22 -19.69
CA SER A 222 -42.22 3.01 -18.96
C SER A 222 -42.71 1.72 -19.62
N ASN A 223 -43.91 1.73 -20.20
CA ASN A 223 -44.51 0.58 -20.87
C ASN A 223 -43.78 0.22 -22.17
N LEU A 224 -43.40 1.22 -22.98
CA LEU A 224 -42.70 0.98 -24.25
C LEU A 224 -41.28 0.47 -24.03
N ILE A 225 -40.56 0.99 -23.03
CA ILE A 225 -39.23 0.49 -22.67
C ILE A 225 -39.30 -0.97 -22.20
N GLN A 226 -40.34 -1.34 -21.44
CA GLN A 226 -40.56 -2.72 -21.03
C GLN A 226 -40.86 -3.63 -22.24
N ALA A 227 -41.64 -3.17 -23.21
CA ALA A 227 -41.92 -3.91 -24.43
C ALA A 227 -40.66 -4.08 -25.30
N ILE A 228 -39.81 -3.05 -25.42
CA ILE A 228 -38.50 -3.14 -26.09
C ILE A 228 -37.59 -4.14 -25.36
N SER A 229 -37.50 -4.05 -24.03
CA SER A 229 -36.75 -5.02 -23.22
C SER A 229 -37.24 -6.45 -23.41
N ALA A 230 -38.56 -6.67 -23.49
CA ALA A 230 -39.13 -7.99 -23.73
C ALA A 230 -38.81 -8.54 -25.13
N ALA A 231 -38.85 -7.69 -26.17
CA ALA A 231 -38.43 -8.07 -27.52
C ALA A 231 -36.92 -8.38 -27.58
N MET A 232 -36.10 -7.61 -26.86
CA MET A 232 -34.68 -7.92 -26.71
C MET A 232 -34.46 -9.28 -26.02
N ASP A 233 -35.18 -9.54 -24.92
CA ASP A 233 -35.10 -10.81 -24.18
C ASP A 233 -35.49 -11.99 -25.08
N GLU A 234 -36.53 -11.85 -25.90
CA GLU A 234 -36.98 -12.88 -26.86
C GLU A 234 -35.92 -13.23 -27.91
N ALA A 235 -35.15 -12.26 -28.40
CA ALA A 235 -34.04 -12.51 -29.32
C ALA A 235 -32.82 -13.16 -28.65
N VAL A 236 -32.51 -12.72 -27.42
CA VAL A 236 -31.37 -13.24 -26.66
C VAL A 236 -31.62 -14.63 -26.09
N ASP A 237 -32.84 -14.92 -25.65
CA ASP A 237 -33.21 -16.26 -25.17
C ASP A 237 -33.15 -17.31 -26.29
N GLN A 238 -33.33 -16.88 -27.55
CA GLN A 238 -33.20 -17.72 -28.74
C GLN A 238 -31.80 -17.69 -29.39
N ASP A 239 -30.89 -16.82 -28.90
CA ASP A 239 -29.58 -16.53 -29.49
C ASP A 239 -29.63 -16.31 -31.02
N ARG A 240 -30.69 -15.64 -31.50
CA ARG A 240 -30.98 -15.46 -32.92
C ARG A 240 -31.61 -14.11 -33.18
N THR A 241 -31.32 -13.55 -34.34
CA THR A 241 -31.99 -12.33 -34.82
C THR A 241 -33.47 -12.61 -35.12
N VAL A 242 -34.35 -11.85 -34.47
CA VAL A 242 -35.81 -11.96 -34.61
C VAL A 242 -36.33 -10.79 -35.42
N LEU A 243 -37.01 -11.07 -36.53
CA LEU A 243 -37.71 -10.08 -37.36
C LEU A 243 -39.22 -10.25 -37.24
N TYR A 244 -39.92 -9.13 -37.12
CA TYR A 244 -41.37 -9.05 -37.13
C TYR A 244 -41.84 -7.94 -38.10
N PRO A 245 -42.75 -8.23 -39.04
CA PRO A 245 -43.33 -9.54 -39.32
C PRO A 245 -42.28 -10.54 -39.85
N PRO A 246 -42.45 -11.85 -39.60
CA PRO A 246 -41.48 -12.85 -40.02
C PRO A 246 -41.47 -12.96 -41.56
N PRO A 247 -40.30 -13.02 -42.21
CA PRO A 247 -40.22 -13.27 -43.64
C PRO A 247 -40.64 -14.72 -43.97
N ASP A 248 -41.36 -14.91 -45.08
CA ASP A 248 -41.97 -16.19 -45.50
C ASP A 248 -40.98 -17.38 -45.59
N ALA A 249 -39.66 -17.12 -45.65
CA ALA A 249 -38.61 -18.12 -45.89
C ALA A 249 -37.82 -18.56 -44.65
N ARG A 250 -38.06 -18.01 -43.44
CA ARG A 250 -37.30 -18.38 -42.24
C ARG A 250 -37.99 -19.48 -41.42
N ALA A 251 -37.18 -20.33 -40.78
CA ALA A 251 -37.63 -21.29 -39.77
C ALA A 251 -38.47 -20.57 -38.69
N PRO A 252 -39.49 -21.22 -38.10
CA PRO A 252 -40.33 -20.59 -37.10
C PRO A 252 -39.50 -20.09 -35.91
N VAL A 253 -39.65 -18.81 -35.59
CA VAL A 253 -39.02 -18.11 -34.46
C VAL A 253 -40.12 -17.64 -33.53
N ILE A 254 -39.91 -17.71 -32.22
CA ILE A 254 -40.83 -17.13 -31.24
C ILE A 254 -40.74 -15.61 -31.38
N ASN A 255 -41.84 -14.97 -31.77
CA ASN A 255 -41.91 -13.53 -32.07
C ASN A 255 -43.05 -12.82 -31.29
N GLN A 256 -43.45 -13.35 -30.13
CA GLN A 256 -44.60 -12.87 -29.37
C GLN A 256 -44.35 -11.47 -28.80
N ALA A 257 -43.17 -11.24 -28.23
CA ALA A 257 -42.78 -9.94 -27.69
C ALA A 257 -42.58 -8.90 -28.80
N HIS A 258 -42.02 -9.30 -29.94
CA HIS A 258 -41.91 -8.42 -31.11
C HIS A 258 -43.26 -8.06 -31.71
N ALA A 259 -44.21 -9.00 -31.74
CA ALA A 259 -45.58 -8.74 -32.17
C ALA A 259 -46.31 -7.76 -31.25
N GLU A 260 -46.13 -7.89 -29.95
CA GLU A 260 -46.72 -6.99 -28.96
C GLU A 260 -46.10 -5.58 -29.05
N LEU A 261 -44.78 -5.49 -29.22
CA LEU A 261 -44.10 -4.21 -29.46
C LEU A 261 -44.60 -3.54 -30.74
N ALA A 262 -44.71 -4.29 -31.85
CA ALA A 262 -45.21 -3.77 -33.12
C ALA A 262 -46.66 -3.27 -33.04
N LYS A 263 -47.53 -3.94 -32.25
CA LYS A 263 -48.91 -3.48 -31.99
C LYS A 263 -48.94 -2.18 -31.21
N GLN A 264 -48.10 -2.04 -30.18
CA GLN A 264 -48.01 -0.82 -29.38
C GLN A 264 -47.48 0.38 -30.20
N LEU A 265 -46.65 0.12 -31.21
CA LEU A 265 -46.19 1.12 -32.18
C LEU A 265 -47.24 1.49 -33.24
N GLY A 266 -48.36 0.76 -33.31
CA GLY A 266 -49.43 0.97 -34.28
C GLY A 266 -49.14 0.42 -35.68
N HIS A 267 -47.92 0.59 -36.22
CA HIS A 267 -47.56 0.21 -37.59
C HIS A 267 -46.06 -0.14 -37.77
N GLY A 268 -45.47 -0.93 -36.88
CA GLY A 268 -44.01 -1.13 -36.84
C GLY A 268 -43.47 -2.45 -37.44
N ASN A 269 -42.38 -2.35 -38.22
CA ASN A 269 -41.44 -3.44 -38.47
C ASN A 269 -40.36 -3.42 -37.37
N VAL A 270 -40.19 -4.54 -36.66
CA VAL A 270 -39.26 -4.64 -35.52
C VAL A 270 -38.24 -5.73 -35.80
N CYS A 271 -36.96 -5.40 -35.62
CA CYS A 271 -35.87 -6.37 -35.66
C CYS A 271 -35.08 -6.30 -34.36
N SER A 272 -34.79 -7.44 -33.72
CA SER A 272 -33.82 -7.46 -32.62
C SER A 272 -32.67 -8.42 -32.90
N ILE A 273 -31.46 -7.92 -32.74
CA ILE A 273 -30.20 -8.60 -33.03
C ILE A 273 -29.46 -8.78 -31.69
N PRO A 274 -29.12 -10.03 -31.30
CA PRO A 274 -28.32 -10.27 -30.11
C PRO A 274 -26.89 -9.73 -30.30
N ILE A 275 -26.36 -9.08 -29.27
CA ILE A 275 -24.98 -8.58 -29.25
C ILE A 275 -24.12 -9.59 -28.51
N THR A 276 -23.25 -10.29 -29.25
CA THR A 276 -22.35 -11.30 -28.70
C THR A 276 -20.90 -10.85 -28.76
N ALA A 277 -20.13 -11.08 -27.69
CA ALA A 277 -18.67 -10.98 -27.72
C ALA A 277 -18.05 -12.13 -26.94
N GLN A 278 -16.96 -12.72 -27.47
CA GLN A 278 -16.25 -13.85 -26.84
C GLN A 278 -17.13 -15.06 -26.50
N GLY A 279 -18.21 -15.29 -27.25
CA GLY A 279 -19.16 -16.38 -27.02
C GLY A 279 -20.15 -16.13 -25.88
N GLU A 280 -20.20 -14.92 -25.30
CA GLU A 280 -21.22 -14.51 -24.33
C GLU A 280 -22.17 -13.48 -24.94
N ILE A 281 -23.48 -13.62 -24.65
CA ILE A 281 -24.49 -12.63 -25.04
C ILE A 281 -24.47 -11.46 -24.06
N LEU A 282 -24.06 -10.29 -24.55
CA LEU A 282 -23.90 -9.06 -23.77
C LEU A 282 -25.22 -8.29 -23.62
N GLY A 283 -26.11 -8.42 -24.60
CA GLY A 283 -27.33 -7.65 -24.70
C GLY A 283 -27.95 -7.81 -26.08
N ALA A 284 -28.77 -6.84 -26.49
CA ALA A 284 -29.39 -6.83 -27.80
C ALA A 284 -29.60 -5.41 -28.32
N LEU A 285 -29.68 -5.32 -29.65
CA LEU A 285 -30.06 -4.12 -30.38
C LEU A 285 -31.46 -4.34 -30.96
N THR A 286 -32.38 -3.41 -30.76
CA THR A 286 -33.72 -3.43 -31.38
C THR A 286 -33.86 -2.25 -32.33
N LEU A 287 -34.23 -2.51 -33.57
CA LEU A 287 -34.50 -1.52 -34.61
C LEU A 287 -35.98 -1.49 -34.94
N GLU A 288 -36.50 -0.29 -35.11
CA GLU A 288 -37.91 -0.03 -35.35
C GLU A 288 -38.06 0.84 -36.60
N ARG A 289 -38.86 0.35 -37.56
CA ARG A 289 -39.17 1.03 -38.83
C ARG A 289 -40.67 1.09 -39.05
N ASP A 290 -41.09 2.03 -39.89
CA ASP A 290 -42.46 2.11 -40.35
C ASP A 290 -42.83 0.89 -41.22
N SER A 291 -44.10 0.51 -41.20
CA SER A 291 -44.72 -0.58 -41.95
C SER A 291 -44.44 -0.53 -43.46
N GLY A 292 -44.30 0.67 -44.04
CA GLY A 292 -44.02 0.88 -45.46
C GLY A 292 -42.58 0.59 -45.91
N GLN A 293 -41.64 0.35 -44.98
CA GLN A 293 -40.23 0.06 -45.29
C GLN A 293 -39.66 -1.04 -44.38
N PRO A 294 -39.97 -2.33 -44.63
CA PRO A 294 -39.41 -3.42 -43.84
C PRO A 294 -37.89 -3.51 -44.02
N LEU A 295 -37.20 -3.98 -42.98
CA LEU A 295 -35.78 -4.33 -43.07
C LEU A 295 -35.63 -5.54 -44.00
N THR A 296 -34.84 -5.39 -45.05
CA THR A 296 -34.51 -6.50 -45.95
C THR A 296 -33.48 -7.43 -45.32
N GLU A 297 -33.34 -8.64 -45.85
CA GLU A 297 -32.31 -9.57 -45.35
C GLU A 297 -30.88 -9.02 -45.53
N ALA A 298 -30.66 -8.23 -46.58
CA ALA A 298 -29.39 -7.54 -46.81
C ALA A 298 -29.12 -6.48 -45.73
N ASP A 299 -30.14 -5.71 -45.33
CA ASP A 299 -30.02 -4.71 -44.25
C ASP A 299 -29.66 -5.38 -42.93
N VAL A 300 -30.32 -6.49 -42.59
CA VAL A 300 -30.07 -7.23 -41.35
C VAL A 300 -28.64 -7.76 -41.29
N LEU A 301 -28.17 -8.35 -42.39
CA LEU A 301 -26.80 -8.88 -42.48
C LEU A 301 -25.76 -7.77 -42.33
N GLU A 302 -26.01 -6.59 -42.91
CA GLU A 302 -25.11 -5.45 -42.79
C GLU A 302 -25.07 -4.89 -41.35
N ILE A 303 -26.23 -4.83 -40.68
CA ILE A 303 -26.30 -4.41 -39.27
C ILE A 303 -25.60 -5.42 -38.37
N GLU A 304 -25.80 -6.72 -38.58
CA GLU A 304 -25.12 -7.78 -37.83
C GLU A 304 -23.59 -7.68 -37.96
N GLN A 305 -23.08 -7.42 -39.17
CA GLN A 305 -21.65 -7.22 -39.41
C GLN A 305 -21.10 -5.99 -38.68
N LEU A 306 -21.82 -4.87 -38.71
CA LEU A 306 -21.42 -3.65 -38.01
C LEU A 306 -21.44 -3.85 -36.48
N VAL A 307 -22.48 -4.49 -35.96
CA VAL A 307 -22.61 -4.80 -34.53
C VAL A 307 -21.51 -5.76 -34.08
N ALA A 308 -21.21 -6.81 -34.85
CA ALA A 308 -20.13 -7.75 -34.55
C ALA A 308 -18.76 -7.06 -34.50
N LEU A 309 -18.54 -6.03 -35.34
CA LEU A 309 -17.30 -5.26 -35.36
C LEU A 309 -17.16 -4.33 -34.14
N VAL A 310 -18.25 -3.72 -33.68
CA VAL A 310 -18.23 -2.72 -32.59
C VAL A 310 -18.41 -3.36 -31.20
N ALA A 311 -19.07 -4.52 -31.11
CA ALA A 311 -19.44 -5.18 -29.86
C ALA A 311 -18.25 -5.44 -28.90
N PRO A 312 -17.07 -5.92 -29.33
CA PRO A 312 -15.95 -6.15 -28.43
C PRO A 312 -15.42 -4.86 -27.78
N GLY A 313 -15.40 -3.76 -28.52
CA GLY A 313 -14.95 -2.45 -28.03
C GLY A 313 -15.92 -1.85 -27.01
N LEU A 314 -17.23 -1.92 -27.30
CA LEU A 314 -18.29 -1.53 -26.36
C LEU A 314 -18.21 -2.34 -25.05
N TRP A 315 -17.93 -3.64 -25.15
CA TRP A 315 -17.79 -4.49 -23.98
C TRP A 315 -16.62 -4.08 -23.08
N LEU A 316 -15.47 -3.77 -23.69
CA LEU A 316 -14.29 -3.36 -22.94
C LEU A 316 -14.53 -2.04 -22.19
N GLN A 317 -15.09 -1.04 -22.86
CA GLN A 317 -15.47 0.24 -22.24
C GLN A 317 -16.47 0.03 -21.10
N HIS A 318 -17.50 -0.80 -21.31
CA HIS A 318 -18.49 -1.08 -20.28
C HIS A 318 -17.87 -1.77 -19.05
N ARG A 319 -16.88 -2.64 -19.24
CA ARG A 319 -16.16 -3.31 -18.15
C ARG A 319 -15.26 -2.35 -17.37
N ASP A 320 -14.63 -1.40 -18.06
CA ASP A 320 -13.73 -0.43 -17.44
C ASP A 320 -14.47 0.65 -16.64
N GLU A 321 -15.70 0.99 -16.99
CA GLU A 321 -16.54 1.94 -16.25
C GLU A 321 -17.19 1.36 -14.97
N GLN A 322 -17.08 0.05 -14.71
CA GLN A 322 -17.70 -0.54 -13.51
C GLN A 322 -16.99 -0.11 -12.22
N ALA A 323 -17.79 0.18 -11.19
CA ALA A 323 -17.30 0.63 -9.88
C ALA A 323 -16.28 -0.36 -9.27
N LEU A 324 -15.23 0.18 -8.64
CA LEU A 324 -14.19 -0.58 -7.94
C LEU A 324 -14.69 -1.72 -7.04
N PRO A 325 -15.77 -1.58 -6.24
CA PRO A 325 -16.29 -2.68 -5.42
C PRO A 325 -16.83 -3.86 -6.26
N VAL A 326 -17.38 -3.60 -7.44
CA VAL A 326 -17.88 -4.66 -8.35
C VAL A 326 -16.70 -5.40 -9.00
N LYS A 327 -15.63 -4.68 -9.34
CA LYS A 327 -14.37 -5.26 -9.83
C LYS A 327 -13.70 -6.12 -8.76
N ALA A 328 -13.65 -5.64 -7.51
CA ALA A 328 -13.11 -6.39 -6.37
C ALA A 328 -13.94 -7.64 -6.06
N GLY A 329 -15.28 -7.51 -6.04
CA GLY A 329 -16.19 -8.63 -5.77
C GLY A 329 -16.11 -9.75 -6.80
N ARG A 330 -15.93 -9.45 -8.10
CA ARG A 330 -15.72 -10.50 -9.13
C ARG A 330 -14.34 -11.13 -9.07
N SER A 331 -13.29 -10.36 -8.77
CA SER A 331 -11.94 -10.90 -8.54
C SER A 331 -11.94 -11.85 -7.34
N LEU A 332 -12.58 -11.44 -6.24
CA LEU A 332 -12.79 -12.27 -5.06
C LEU A 332 -13.62 -13.51 -5.39
N ARG A 333 -14.70 -13.40 -6.18
CA ARG A 333 -15.50 -14.57 -6.59
C ARG A 333 -14.70 -15.55 -7.45
N GLY A 334 -13.85 -15.06 -8.36
CA GLY A 334 -12.95 -15.89 -9.16
C GLY A 334 -11.85 -16.56 -8.34
N ILE A 335 -11.33 -15.87 -7.32
CA ILE A 335 -10.37 -16.44 -6.36
C ILE A 335 -11.06 -17.50 -5.48
N VAL A 336 -12.28 -17.23 -5.01
CA VAL A 336 -13.08 -18.15 -4.20
C VAL A 336 -13.47 -19.39 -5.02
N THR A 337 -13.96 -19.24 -6.26
CA THR A 337 -14.26 -20.41 -7.10
C THR A 337 -13.01 -21.20 -7.48
N ARG A 338 -11.84 -20.56 -7.61
CA ARG A 338 -10.56 -21.27 -7.77
C ARG A 338 -10.09 -21.96 -6.48
N LEU A 339 -10.38 -21.39 -5.31
CA LEU A 339 -10.13 -22.02 -4.01
C LEU A 339 -10.99 -23.28 -3.79
N PHE A 340 -12.27 -23.24 -4.22
CA PHE A 340 -13.23 -24.31 -4.00
C PHE A 340 -13.43 -25.26 -5.20
N GLY A 341 -12.84 -24.98 -6.36
CA GLY A 341 -12.91 -25.83 -7.55
C GLY A 341 -12.21 -27.20 -7.41
N PRO A 342 -12.55 -28.20 -8.25
CA PRO A 342 -12.02 -29.56 -8.14
C PRO A 342 -10.53 -29.69 -8.51
N GLU A 343 -9.94 -28.74 -9.23
CA GLU A 343 -8.62 -28.91 -9.85
C GLU A 343 -7.40 -28.60 -8.95
N HIS A 344 -7.56 -27.99 -7.77
CA HIS A 344 -6.43 -27.41 -7.00
C HIS A 344 -6.26 -27.98 -5.59
N ILE A 345 -6.01 -29.30 -5.48
CA ILE A 345 -5.81 -30.02 -4.20
C ILE A 345 -4.67 -29.39 -3.34
N LYS A 346 -3.56 -28.96 -3.96
CA LYS A 346 -2.43 -28.34 -3.24
C LYS A 346 -2.82 -27.06 -2.52
N LEU A 347 -3.68 -26.24 -3.13
CA LEU A 347 -4.13 -24.97 -2.56
C LEU A 347 -5.12 -25.21 -1.41
N LYS A 348 -5.94 -26.27 -1.51
CA LYS A 348 -6.81 -26.72 -0.40
C LYS A 348 -6.00 -27.23 0.80
N LEU A 349 -4.95 -28.02 0.56
CA LEU A 349 -4.04 -28.47 1.63
C LEU A 349 -3.29 -27.30 2.27
N ALA A 350 -2.84 -26.32 1.49
CA ALA A 350 -2.21 -25.12 2.02
C ALA A 350 -3.19 -24.29 2.87
N CYS A 351 -4.44 -24.14 2.42
CA CYS A 351 -5.47 -23.41 3.15
C CYS A 351 -5.87 -24.15 4.44
N LEU A 352 -6.01 -25.48 4.40
CA LEU A 352 -6.24 -26.32 5.57
C LEU A 352 -5.07 -26.22 6.55
N GLY A 353 -3.82 -26.28 6.06
CA GLY A 353 -2.63 -26.11 6.88
C GLY A 353 -2.56 -24.72 7.54
N ALA A 354 -2.93 -23.67 6.80
CA ALA A 354 -3.01 -22.31 7.34
C ALA A 354 -4.09 -22.20 8.43
N VAL A 355 -5.27 -22.82 8.24
CA VAL A 355 -6.33 -22.89 9.26
C VAL A 355 -5.86 -23.66 10.49
N ILE A 356 -5.20 -24.81 10.32
CA ILE A 356 -4.66 -25.60 11.42
C ILE A 356 -3.60 -24.80 12.19
N LEU A 357 -2.69 -24.11 11.49
CA LEU A 357 -1.70 -23.22 12.13
C LEU A 357 -2.38 -22.09 12.90
N LEU A 358 -3.40 -21.46 12.32
CA LEU A 358 -4.14 -20.37 12.96
C LEU A 358 -4.87 -20.86 14.22
N VAL A 359 -5.51 -22.03 14.14
CA VAL A 359 -6.12 -22.70 15.30
C VAL A 359 -5.06 -23.02 16.34
N PHE A 360 -3.94 -23.64 15.96
CA PHE A 360 -2.84 -23.95 16.88
C PHE A 360 -2.32 -22.71 17.61
N PHE A 361 -2.04 -21.61 16.89
CA PHE A 361 -1.58 -20.37 17.51
C PHE A 361 -2.64 -19.64 18.35
N SER A 362 -3.93 -19.91 18.10
CA SER A 362 -5.02 -19.40 18.92
C SER A 362 -5.13 -20.10 20.28
N PHE A 363 -4.73 -21.38 20.38
CA PHE A 363 -4.79 -22.16 21.62
C PHE A 363 -3.43 -22.31 22.31
N ALA A 364 -2.31 -22.09 21.60
CA ALA A 364 -0.98 -22.15 22.19
C ALA A 364 -0.79 -20.99 23.18
N GLN A 365 -0.54 -21.33 24.44
CA GLN A 365 -0.23 -20.39 25.50
C GLN A 365 1.29 -20.17 25.58
N GLY A 366 1.70 -18.93 25.82
CA GLY A 366 3.09 -18.55 26.01
C GLY A 366 3.24 -17.48 27.08
N ALA A 367 4.39 -17.46 27.74
CA ALA A 367 4.71 -16.44 28.72
C ALA A 367 4.96 -15.08 28.03
N TRP A 368 4.04 -14.13 28.24
CA TRP A 368 4.21 -12.76 27.79
C TRP A 368 5.21 -12.05 28.69
N ARG A 369 6.21 -11.43 28.06
CA ARG A 369 7.31 -10.76 28.73
C ARG A 369 7.44 -9.33 28.27
N VAL A 370 7.39 -8.41 29.21
CA VAL A 370 7.66 -6.98 28.97
C VAL A 370 9.16 -6.76 29.02
N THR A 371 9.71 -6.14 27.98
CA THR A 371 11.15 -5.87 27.87
C THR A 371 11.42 -4.41 28.22
N ALA A 372 12.38 -4.17 29.10
CA ALA A 372 12.74 -2.84 29.58
C ALA A 372 14.26 -2.66 29.65
N LYS A 373 14.74 -1.44 29.43
CA LYS A 373 16.14 -1.11 29.70
C LYS A 373 16.34 -1.12 31.22
N ALA A 374 17.36 -1.82 31.69
CA ALA A 374 17.70 -1.92 33.10
C ALA A 374 18.96 -1.09 33.39
N VAL A 375 18.98 -0.43 34.55
CA VAL A 375 20.17 0.22 35.09
C VAL A 375 20.30 -0.18 36.55
N VAL A 376 21.51 -0.54 36.97
CA VAL A 376 21.83 -0.78 38.37
C VAL A 376 22.07 0.57 39.05
N GLU A 377 21.23 0.92 40.02
CA GLU A 377 21.41 2.10 40.85
C GLU A 377 21.84 1.66 42.25
N GLY A 378 22.80 2.38 42.85
CA GLY A 378 23.14 2.17 44.25
C GLY A 378 21.93 2.47 45.14
N SER A 379 21.77 1.70 46.22
CA SER A 379 20.85 2.07 47.29
C SER A 379 21.25 3.42 47.92
N VAL A 380 20.34 3.94 48.74
CA VAL A 380 20.34 5.30 49.28
C VAL A 380 21.74 5.78 49.70
N GLN A 381 22.22 6.86 49.08
CA GLN A 381 23.39 7.58 49.55
C GLN A 381 23.01 8.35 50.81
N ARG A 382 23.78 8.21 51.89
CA ARG A 382 23.64 9.06 53.07
C ARG A 382 24.71 10.13 53.10
N THR A 383 24.25 11.36 53.23
CA THR A 383 25.11 12.51 53.41
C THR A 383 25.37 12.72 54.89
N VAL A 384 26.64 12.80 55.27
CA VAL A 384 27.08 13.28 56.58
C VAL A 384 27.44 14.76 56.43
N ALA A 385 26.59 15.61 56.99
CA ALA A 385 26.73 17.06 56.93
C ALA A 385 27.28 17.62 58.25
N ALA A 386 27.85 18.82 58.19
CA ALA A 386 28.30 19.55 59.37
C ALA A 386 27.11 19.81 60.32
N PRO A 387 27.12 19.30 61.57
CA PRO A 387 25.99 19.48 62.48
C PRO A 387 25.97 20.86 63.14
N ILE A 388 27.12 21.54 63.19
CA ILE A 388 27.34 22.88 63.73
C ILE A 388 28.37 23.63 62.88
N ASP A 389 28.44 24.94 63.04
CA ASP A 389 29.49 25.78 62.44
C ASP A 389 30.82 25.51 63.15
N GLY A 390 31.92 25.45 62.40
CA GLY A 390 33.24 25.20 62.97
C GLY A 390 34.34 25.05 61.93
N TYR A 391 35.49 24.54 62.35
CA TYR A 391 36.63 24.24 61.46
C TYR A 391 36.89 22.73 61.43
N ILE A 392 37.32 22.20 60.29
CA ILE A 392 37.70 20.79 60.18
C ILE A 392 39.04 20.57 60.89
N SER A 393 39.08 19.73 61.93
CA SER A 393 40.28 19.47 62.74
C SER A 393 41.05 18.24 62.28
N SER A 394 40.35 17.14 61.96
CA SER A 394 40.96 15.93 61.40
C SER A 394 40.04 15.25 60.38
N VAL A 395 40.66 14.48 59.49
CA VAL A 395 40.00 13.66 58.46
C VAL A 395 40.73 12.32 58.47
N GLU A 396 40.00 11.25 58.79
CA GLU A 396 40.54 9.89 58.97
C GLU A 396 40.27 9.00 57.75
N VAL A 397 39.34 9.39 56.88
CA VAL A 397 38.90 8.62 55.70
C VAL A 397 38.80 9.51 54.46
N GLY A 398 39.11 8.94 53.30
CA GLY A 398 38.98 9.59 52.00
C GLY A 398 37.91 8.95 51.12
N ALA A 399 37.64 9.58 49.96
CA ALA A 399 36.79 8.97 48.94
C ALA A 399 37.40 7.66 48.42
N GLY A 400 36.60 6.59 48.38
CA GLY A 400 37.00 5.24 48.02
C GLY A 400 37.27 4.31 49.21
N ASP A 401 37.41 4.85 50.43
CA ASP A 401 37.64 4.04 51.63
C ASP A 401 36.37 3.33 52.11
N LEU A 402 36.57 2.13 52.66
CA LEU A 402 35.54 1.35 53.33
C LEU A 402 35.44 1.77 54.80
N VAL A 403 34.23 2.05 55.25
CA VAL A 403 33.94 2.47 56.63
C VAL A 403 32.94 1.52 57.27
N SER A 404 33.14 1.23 58.56
CA SER A 404 32.17 0.52 59.39
C SER A 404 31.20 1.49 60.06
N ALA A 405 30.01 1.02 60.44
CA ALA A 405 29.02 1.78 61.18
C ALA A 405 29.63 2.35 62.47
N ASN A 406 29.38 3.64 62.73
CA ASN A 406 29.96 4.44 63.82
C ASN A 406 31.48 4.64 63.77
N GLN A 407 32.17 4.28 62.69
CA GLN A 407 33.58 4.61 62.51
C GLN A 407 33.77 6.13 62.38
N LEU A 408 34.78 6.68 63.06
CA LEU A 408 35.14 8.09 62.94
C LEU A 408 35.70 8.36 61.54
N MET A 409 35.06 9.30 60.83
CA MET A 409 35.47 9.74 59.49
C MET A 409 36.24 11.06 59.54
N GLY A 410 35.88 11.93 60.49
CA GLY A 410 36.55 13.19 60.74
C GLY A 410 36.00 13.88 61.97
N ALA A 411 36.63 14.98 62.37
CA ALA A 411 36.22 15.77 63.51
C ALA A 411 36.24 17.28 63.20
N LEU A 412 35.34 18.01 63.85
CA LEU A 412 35.40 19.47 63.93
C LEU A 412 36.28 19.90 65.11
N ASP A 413 36.77 21.13 65.09
CA ASP A 413 37.52 21.69 66.21
C ASP A 413 36.63 21.82 67.46
N GLU A 414 37.09 21.25 68.56
CA GLU A 414 36.38 21.21 69.84
C GLU A 414 36.84 22.33 70.79
N SER A 415 37.87 23.10 70.43
CA SER A 415 38.57 24.01 71.33
C SER A 415 37.64 25.03 71.99
N ASP A 416 36.79 25.70 71.19
CA ASP A 416 35.84 26.70 71.69
C ASP A 416 34.75 26.09 72.58
N LEU A 417 34.21 24.93 72.18
CA LEU A 417 33.19 24.22 72.95
C LEU A 417 33.74 23.71 74.29
N ARG A 418 34.97 23.19 74.31
CA ARG A 418 35.65 22.79 75.56
C ARG A 418 35.88 23.97 76.49
N LEU A 419 36.24 25.14 75.95
CA LEU A 419 36.39 26.36 76.73
C LEU A 419 35.05 26.82 77.32
N GLN A 420 33.98 26.80 76.54
CA GLN A 420 32.62 27.11 77.00
C GLN A 420 32.14 26.15 78.09
N ARG A 421 32.37 24.84 77.91
CA ARG A 421 32.08 23.82 78.92
C ARG A 421 32.81 24.08 80.23
N LEU A 422 34.11 24.42 80.15
CA LEU A 422 34.91 24.74 81.33
C LEU A 422 34.36 25.97 82.07
N LYS A 423 33.96 27.01 81.35
CA LYS A 423 33.33 28.21 81.91
C LYS A 423 32.05 27.87 82.69
N TRP A 424 31.11 27.16 82.06
CA TRP A 424 29.84 26.79 82.70
C TRP A 424 30.02 25.82 83.88
N SER A 425 30.94 24.86 83.77
CA SER A 425 31.25 23.93 84.87
C SER A 425 31.82 24.65 86.11
N THR A 426 32.52 25.76 85.91
CA THR A 426 33.08 26.57 87.00
C THR A 426 32.01 27.46 87.62
N LEU A 427 31.18 28.10 86.79
CA LEU A 427 30.05 28.91 87.27
C LEU A 427 29.06 28.06 88.07
N ARG A 428 28.74 26.86 87.59
CA ARG A 428 27.92 25.89 88.31
C ARG A 428 28.51 25.55 89.68
N ARG A 429 29.82 25.26 89.76
CA ARG A 429 30.49 24.97 91.03
C ARG A 429 30.41 26.14 92.01
N GLN A 430 30.58 27.37 91.51
CA GLN A 430 30.42 28.58 92.31
C GLN A 430 28.99 28.69 92.86
N MET A 431 27.98 28.55 92.00
CA MET A 431 26.56 28.61 92.40
C MET A 431 26.18 27.51 93.39
N VAL A 432 26.72 26.30 93.24
CA VAL A 432 26.53 25.22 94.23
C VAL A 432 27.12 25.60 95.59
N SER A 433 28.28 26.26 95.62
CA SER A 433 28.87 26.76 96.87
C SER A 433 28.03 27.87 97.49
N GLU A 434 27.60 28.86 96.69
CA GLU A 434 26.72 29.96 97.13
C GLU A 434 25.37 29.42 97.67
N SER A 435 24.80 28.42 97.00
CA SER A 435 23.56 27.75 97.45
C SER A 435 23.73 27.11 98.84
N ARG A 436 24.86 26.43 99.08
CA ARG A 436 25.17 25.85 100.40
C ARG A 436 25.31 26.91 101.49
N GLU A 437 25.90 28.05 101.17
CA GLU A 437 26.02 29.18 102.09
C GLU A 437 24.64 29.79 102.40
N ALA A 438 23.82 30.04 101.38
CA ALA A 438 22.45 30.54 101.55
C ALA A 438 21.56 29.56 102.34
N MET A 439 21.76 28.24 102.15
CA MET A 439 21.12 27.21 102.96
C MET A 439 21.55 27.28 104.44
N ALA A 440 22.85 27.47 104.71
CA ALA A 440 23.35 27.64 106.07
C ALA A 440 22.77 28.89 106.75
N GLN A 441 22.57 29.97 105.99
CA GLN A 441 21.95 31.21 106.44
C GLN A 441 20.39 31.14 106.51
N HIS A 442 19.78 30.01 106.17
CA HIS A 442 18.33 29.77 106.16
C HIS A 442 17.53 30.70 105.21
N ASN A 443 18.16 31.26 104.18
CA ASN A 443 17.50 32.15 103.21
C ASN A 443 16.83 31.36 102.07
N ARG A 444 15.59 30.91 102.30
CA ARG A 444 14.85 30.08 101.32
C ARG A 444 14.62 30.76 99.97
N ALA A 445 14.41 32.07 99.95
CA ALA A 445 14.20 32.81 98.70
C ALA A 445 15.46 32.81 97.85
N GLU A 446 16.62 33.06 98.46
CA GLU A 446 17.91 33.04 97.78
C GLU A 446 18.30 31.63 97.32
N VAL A 447 18.05 30.61 98.14
CA VAL A 447 18.24 29.20 97.72
C VAL A 447 17.41 28.87 96.48
N SER A 448 16.15 29.28 96.41
CA SER A 448 15.28 29.03 95.24
C SER A 448 15.74 29.77 93.99
N ILE A 449 16.32 30.95 94.13
CA ILE A 449 16.88 31.71 93.00
C ILE A 449 18.17 31.05 92.52
N ILE A 450 19.07 30.66 93.43
CA ILE A 450 20.33 30.01 93.09
C ILE A 450 20.08 28.63 92.49
N SER A 451 19.11 27.85 92.98
CA SER A 451 18.75 26.56 92.39
C SER A 451 18.31 26.71 90.94
N ALA A 452 17.46 27.70 90.63
CA ALA A 452 17.06 27.98 89.24
C ALA A 452 18.26 28.36 88.35
N LYS A 453 19.27 29.05 88.89
CA LYS A 453 20.52 29.34 88.17
C LYS A 453 21.41 28.11 87.97
N ILE A 454 21.45 27.20 88.94
CA ILE A 454 22.12 25.91 88.81
C ILE A 454 21.45 25.09 87.71
N ASP A 455 20.12 25.01 87.71
CA ASP A 455 19.35 24.31 86.68
C ASP A 455 19.62 24.90 85.29
N GLN A 456 19.70 26.24 85.18
CA GLN A 456 20.11 26.91 83.93
C GLN A 456 21.53 26.49 83.50
N ALA A 457 22.50 26.52 84.42
CA ALA A 457 23.88 26.14 84.11
C ALA A 457 24.01 24.65 83.74
N ASP A 458 23.18 23.79 84.34
CA ASP A 458 23.09 22.37 83.99
C ASP A 458 22.52 22.16 82.58
N ALA A 459 21.47 22.89 82.20
CA ALA A 459 20.92 22.86 80.84
C ALA A 459 21.94 23.33 79.78
N GLU A 460 22.73 24.36 80.08
CA GLU A 460 23.78 24.87 79.18
C GLU A 460 24.94 23.88 79.05
N LEU A 461 25.34 23.20 80.14
CA LEU A 461 26.33 22.14 80.09
C LEU A 461 25.86 20.95 79.24
N GLU A 462 24.59 20.54 79.39
CA GLU A 462 24.00 19.47 78.58
C GLU A 462 23.99 19.83 77.09
N LEU A 463 23.60 21.07 76.74
CA LEU A 463 23.63 21.55 75.36
C LEU A 463 25.05 21.52 74.77
N ILE A 464 26.06 21.97 75.52
CA ILE A 464 27.46 21.97 75.07
C ILE A 464 27.99 20.55 74.95
N ASP A 465 27.64 19.65 75.88
CA ASP A 465 28.03 18.24 75.82
C ASP A 465 27.41 17.56 74.59
N GLU A 466 26.17 17.89 74.22
CA GLU A 466 25.55 17.42 72.99
C GLU A 466 26.24 17.99 71.73
N GLN A 467 26.62 19.27 71.74
CA GLN A 467 27.38 19.88 70.63
C GLN A 467 28.76 19.23 70.47
N LEU A 468 29.46 18.94 71.57
CA LEU A 468 30.72 18.21 71.58
C LEU A 468 30.56 16.77 71.07
N ALA A 469 29.47 16.09 71.41
CA ALA A 469 29.21 14.76 70.85
C ALA A 469 29.04 14.83 69.31
N ARG A 470 28.43 15.90 68.81
CA ARG A 470 28.18 16.13 67.38
C ARG A 470 29.42 16.60 66.60
N THR A 471 30.52 17.02 67.24
CA THR A 471 31.76 17.39 66.50
C THR A 471 32.41 16.18 65.83
N ARG A 472 32.13 14.96 66.32
CA ARG A 472 32.65 13.71 65.77
C ARG A 472 31.75 13.23 64.64
N LEU A 473 32.28 13.26 63.42
CA LEU A 473 31.57 12.82 62.22
C LEU A 473 31.81 11.32 62.06
N VAL A 474 30.77 10.54 62.31
CA VAL A 474 30.83 9.07 62.24
C VAL A 474 30.01 8.54 61.07
N ALA A 475 30.40 7.37 60.54
CA ALA A 475 29.67 6.70 59.47
C ALA A 475 28.31 6.19 59.97
N PRO A 476 27.20 6.44 59.26
CA PRO A 476 25.87 6.01 59.70
C PRO A 476 25.61 4.50 59.56
N PHE A 477 26.37 3.81 58.70
CA PHE A 477 26.29 2.37 58.42
C PHE A 477 27.59 1.90 57.75
N ASP A 478 27.74 0.58 57.59
CA ASP A 478 28.86 -0.04 56.85
C ASP A 478 28.75 0.27 55.35
N GLY A 479 29.78 0.86 54.74
CA GLY A 479 29.73 1.25 53.34
C GLY A 479 31.03 1.84 52.80
N MET A 480 30.95 2.42 51.62
CA MET A 480 32.07 3.09 50.96
C MET A 480 31.81 4.60 50.88
N VAL A 481 32.84 5.40 51.15
CA VAL A 481 32.79 6.85 50.99
C VAL A 481 32.87 7.19 49.49
N ILE A 482 31.80 7.73 48.92
CA ILE A 482 31.75 8.15 47.51
C ILE A 482 32.41 9.51 47.32
N GLU A 483 32.19 10.43 48.26
CA GLU A 483 32.61 11.83 48.18
C GLU A 483 33.00 12.31 49.57
N GLY A 484 34.11 13.05 49.68
CA GLY A 484 34.59 13.57 50.97
C GLY A 484 36.11 13.51 51.16
N ASP A 485 36.92 13.85 50.15
CA ASP A 485 38.35 14.06 50.36
C ASP A 485 38.60 15.46 50.96
N LEU A 486 38.37 15.57 52.26
CA LEU A 486 38.53 16.81 53.02
C LEU A 486 39.97 17.03 53.48
N SER A 487 40.92 16.17 53.11
CA SER A 487 42.34 16.30 53.49
C SER A 487 42.93 17.65 53.06
N GLN A 488 42.53 18.16 51.90
CA GLN A 488 42.93 19.47 51.38
C GLN A 488 42.18 20.65 52.02
N ARG A 489 41.14 20.36 52.80
CA ARG A 489 40.26 21.33 53.47
C ARG A 489 40.43 21.35 54.99
N LEU A 490 41.47 20.69 55.51
CA LEU A 490 41.83 20.78 56.93
C LEU A 490 42.02 22.24 57.35
N GLY A 491 41.41 22.62 58.47
CA GLY A 491 41.42 24.00 58.97
C GLY A 491 40.51 24.98 58.23
N THR A 492 39.72 24.53 57.24
CA THR A 492 38.73 25.40 56.59
C THR A 492 37.46 25.53 57.42
N PRO A 493 36.81 26.71 57.41
CA PRO A 493 35.51 26.89 58.06
C PRO A 493 34.42 26.14 57.30
N VAL A 494 33.49 25.55 58.04
CA VAL A 494 32.28 24.89 57.53
C VAL A 494 31.07 25.43 58.29
N SER A 495 29.95 25.54 57.59
CA SER A 495 28.67 25.96 58.15
C SER A 495 27.76 24.77 58.36
N ARG A 496 26.84 24.87 59.31
CA ARG A 496 25.83 23.85 59.58
C ARG A 496 25.04 23.52 58.31
N GLY A 497 25.01 22.24 57.97
CA GLY A 497 24.36 21.72 56.76
C GLY A 497 25.30 21.52 55.58
N ASP A 498 26.55 21.98 55.64
CA ASP A 498 27.54 21.71 54.60
C ASP A 498 27.79 20.21 54.47
N VAL A 499 27.80 19.72 53.22
CA VAL A 499 28.05 18.31 52.91
C VAL A 499 29.54 18.00 53.07
N LEU A 500 29.87 17.11 54.00
CA LEU A 500 31.26 16.75 54.30
C LEU A 500 31.62 15.39 53.69
N PHE A 501 30.77 14.38 53.90
CA PHE A 501 30.95 13.04 53.34
C PHE A 501 29.64 12.52 52.72
N LYS A 502 29.75 11.67 51.69
CA LYS A 502 28.65 10.83 51.19
C LYS A 502 29.06 9.37 51.28
N VAL A 503 28.26 8.58 51.98
CA VAL A 503 28.50 7.14 52.18
C VAL A 503 27.38 6.35 51.49
N ALA A 504 27.75 5.29 50.77
CA ALA A 504 26.79 4.35 50.20
C ALA A 504 27.06 2.91 50.63
N PRO A 505 26.02 2.09 50.82
CA PRO A 505 26.18 0.67 51.09
C PRO A 505 26.84 -0.05 49.90
N MET A 506 27.67 -1.06 50.18
CA MET A 506 28.33 -1.88 49.15
C MET A 506 27.47 -3.05 48.66
N ASP A 507 26.48 -3.48 49.44
CA ASP A 507 25.73 -4.72 49.14
C ASP A 507 24.24 -4.46 48.85
N ASP A 508 23.81 -3.21 48.82
CA ASP A 508 22.42 -2.85 48.57
C ASP A 508 22.33 -2.09 47.24
N TYR A 509 21.84 -2.80 46.23
CA TYR A 509 21.63 -2.30 44.88
C TYR A 509 20.16 -2.50 44.50
N ARG A 510 19.61 -1.53 43.78
CA ARG A 510 18.30 -1.68 43.15
C ARG A 510 18.45 -1.68 41.64
N ILE A 511 17.72 -2.56 40.98
CA ILE A 511 17.59 -2.53 39.53
C ILE A 511 16.44 -1.61 39.19
N VAL A 512 16.72 -0.59 38.39
CA VAL A 512 15.68 0.28 37.83
C VAL A 512 15.41 -0.14 36.40
N LEU A 513 14.21 -0.66 36.17
CA LEU A 513 13.68 -1.02 34.86
C LEU A 513 12.87 0.15 34.30
N LYS A 514 13.27 0.64 33.13
CA LYS A 514 12.57 1.69 32.37
C LYS A 514 11.54 1.02 31.44
N VAL A 515 10.31 0.87 31.94
CA VAL A 515 9.20 0.25 31.21
C VAL A 515 8.47 1.31 30.39
N ASP A 516 8.13 1.03 29.14
CA ASP A 516 7.37 1.95 28.28
C ASP A 516 5.95 2.17 28.83
N GLU A 517 5.39 3.37 28.64
CA GLU A 517 4.01 3.69 29.01
C GLU A 517 2.98 2.72 28.39
N GLN A 518 3.24 2.18 27.20
CA GLN A 518 2.34 1.22 26.56
C GLN A 518 2.30 -0.14 27.27
N ASP A 519 3.40 -0.50 27.96
CA ASP A 519 3.62 -1.82 28.54
C ASP A 519 3.52 -1.82 30.08
N ILE A 520 3.29 -0.67 30.72
CA ILE A 520 3.27 -0.56 32.19
C ILE A 520 2.01 -1.14 32.83
N ALA A 521 0.85 -0.99 32.19
CA ALA A 521 -0.44 -1.44 32.70
C ALA A 521 -0.49 -2.90 33.21
N PRO A 522 0.12 -3.88 32.52
CA PRO A 522 0.15 -5.27 32.99
C PRO A 522 1.19 -5.56 34.10
N VAL A 523 2.14 -4.66 34.34
CA VAL A 523 3.23 -4.91 35.30
C VAL A 523 2.73 -4.72 36.72
N ALA A 524 3.04 -5.67 37.60
CA ALA A 524 2.63 -5.65 39.00
C ALA A 524 3.80 -6.04 39.94
N PRO A 525 3.83 -5.51 41.19
CA PRO A 525 4.78 -5.95 42.21
C PRO A 525 4.70 -7.47 42.46
N GLY A 526 5.85 -8.09 42.72
CA GLY A 526 6.02 -9.52 42.95
C GLY A 526 6.25 -10.36 41.70
N GLN A 527 6.11 -9.80 40.49
CA GLN A 527 6.35 -10.53 39.25
C GLN A 527 7.82 -10.95 39.09
N PRO A 528 8.10 -12.18 38.62
CA PRO A 528 9.45 -12.63 38.35
C PRO A 528 9.98 -12.06 37.03
N GLY A 529 11.27 -11.77 36.99
CA GLY A 529 11.94 -11.29 35.79
C GLY A 529 13.33 -11.88 35.60
N LYS A 530 13.90 -11.59 34.43
CA LYS A 530 15.26 -11.95 34.06
C LYS A 530 16.01 -10.70 33.62
N LEU A 531 17.21 -10.49 34.13
CA LEU A 531 18.11 -9.41 33.75
C LEU A 531 19.35 -9.99 33.08
N ILE A 532 19.77 -9.34 32.00
CA ILE A 532 21.10 -9.54 31.41
C ILE A 532 21.78 -8.18 31.40
N LEU A 533 22.97 -8.10 32.00
CA LEU A 533 23.79 -6.89 32.01
C LEU A 533 24.71 -6.87 30.79
N ALA A 534 24.99 -5.68 30.26
CA ALA A 534 25.90 -5.50 29.13
C ALA A 534 27.34 -5.96 29.45
N SER A 535 27.74 -5.86 30.73
CA SER A 535 29.03 -6.34 31.24
C SER A 535 29.11 -7.88 31.32
N MET A 536 27.97 -8.59 31.36
CA MET A 536 27.89 -10.04 31.57
C MET A 536 26.79 -10.68 30.70
N PRO A 537 26.91 -10.67 29.36
CA PRO A 537 25.85 -11.12 28.46
C PRO A 537 25.56 -12.62 28.52
N SER A 538 26.49 -13.44 29.03
CA SER A 538 26.35 -14.89 29.16
C SER A 538 25.59 -15.32 30.42
N ARG A 539 25.38 -14.42 31.38
CA ARG A 539 24.76 -14.74 32.66
C ARG A 539 23.38 -14.09 32.77
N VAL A 540 22.37 -14.92 33.05
CA VAL A 540 21.02 -14.46 33.33
C VAL A 540 20.86 -14.32 34.84
N LEU A 541 20.51 -13.13 35.30
CA LEU A 541 20.23 -12.82 36.69
C LEU A 541 18.72 -12.84 36.92
N GLU A 542 18.27 -13.53 37.96
CA GLU A 542 16.85 -13.56 38.33
C GLU A 542 16.53 -12.37 39.23
N LEU A 543 15.44 -11.66 38.90
CA LEU A 543 14.98 -10.49 39.64
C LEU A 543 13.51 -10.62 40.01
N ARG A 544 13.09 -9.83 41.01
CA ARG A 544 11.70 -9.68 41.41
C ARG A 544 11.33 -8.21 41.43
N VAL A 545 10.17 -7.88 40.87
CA VAL A 545 9.65 -6.51 40.91
C VAL A 545 9.21 -6.19 42.35
N ASP A 546 9.76 -5.14 42.94
CA ASP A 546 9.42 -4.71 44.30
C ASP A 546 8.37 -3.61 44.28
N LYS A 547 8.57 -2.61 43.43
CA LYS A 547 7.74 -1.39 43.43
C LYS A 547 7.68 -0.74 42.06
N ILE A 548 6.53 -0.14 41.76
CA ILE A 548 6.33 0.69 40.57
C ILE A 548 6.22 2.15 41.04
N THR A 549 7.09 3.01 40.54
CA THR A 549 7.03 4.45 40.83
C THR A 549 6.08 5.12 39.82
N PRO A 550 4.94 5.70 40.26
CA PRO A 550 3.87 6.18 39.37
C PRO A 550 4.20 7.52 38.69
N VAL A 551 5.48 7.85 38.55
CA VAL A 551 5.96 9.09 37.93
C VAL A 551 6.68 8.74 36.64
N SER A 552 6.16 9.23 35.52
CA SER A 552 6.77 9.04 34.20
C SER A 552 7.95 9.99 34.01
N THR A 553 9.06 9.48 33.51
CA THR A 553 10.19 10.29 33.02
C THR A 553 10.19 10.29 31.49
N ALA A 554 10.23 11.48 30.89
CA ALA A 554 10.34 11.63 29.45
C ALA A 554 11.82 11.54 29.03
N GLU A 555 12.16 10.54 28.21
CA GLU A 555 13.48 10.38 27.61
C GLU A 555 13.32 10.14 26.12
N GLY A 556 14.02 10.92 25.28
CA GLY A 556 14.00 10.73 23.81
C GLY A 556 12.61 10.86 23.17
N GLY A 557 11.69 11.63 23.77
CA GLY A 557 10.32 11.81 23.27
C GLY A 557 9.36 10.65 23.57
N ARG A 558 9.76 9.70 24.42
CA ARG A 558 8.90 8.63 24.95
C ARG A 558 8.82 8.74 26.47
N ASN A 559 7.70 8.30 27.02
CA ASN A 559 7.47 8.25 28.45
C ASN A 559 7.83 6.86 28.98
N PHE A 560 8.60 6.82 30.06
CA PHE A 560 8.95 5.59 30.75
C PHE A 560 8.52 5.65 32.21
N PHE A 561 8.06 4.52 32.73
CA PHE A 561 7.80 4.32 34.15
C PHE A 561 8.99 3.60 34.79
N ARG A 562 9.41 4.09 35.95
CA ARG A 562 10.51 3.48 36.73
C ARG A 562 9.94 2.36 37.59
N VAL A 563 10.39 1.14 37.33
CA VAL A 563 10.05 -0.05 38.09
C VAL A 563 11.30 -0.50 38.84
N GLU A 564 11.21 -0.54 40.18
CA GLU A 564 12.29 -0.96 41.06
C GLU A 564 12.19 -2.47 41.31
N ALA A 565 13.32 -3.16 41.20
CA ALA A 565 13.44 -4.59 41.37
C ALA A 565 14.71 -4.97 42.13
N SER A 566 14.62 -6.05 42.90
CA SER A 566 15.71 -6.66 43.65
C SER A 566 16.19 -7.93 42.96
N LEU A 567 17.46 -8.27 43.15
CA LEU A 567 18.03 -9.53 42.70
C LEU A 567 17.71 -10.62 43.72
N LEU A 568 17.47 -11.84 43.22
CA LEU A 568 17.26 -13.01 44.08
C LEU A 568 18.57 -13.67 44.53
N ALA A 569 19.71 -13.30 43.90
CA ALA A 569 21.02 -13.86 44.19
C ALA A 569 22.01 -12.72 44.51
N ASP A 570 22.47 -12.68 45.77
CA ASP A 570 23.30 -11.61 46.36
C ASP A 570 24.82 -11.80 46.15
N ASP A 571 25.27 -12.91 45.57
CA ASP A 571 26.70 -13.25 45.52
C ASP A 571 27.53 -12.42 44.50
N LEU A 572 26.97 -11.33 43.93
CA LEU A 572 27.68 -10.49 42.97
C LEU A 572 27.76 -9.02 43.42
N LEU A 573 29.00 -8.57 43.57
CA LEU A 573 29.35 -7.15 43.58
C LEU A 573 29.05 -6.53 42.21
N LEU A 574 27.87 -5.93 42.09
CA LEU A 574 27.49 -5.13 40.92
C LEU A 574 28.01 -3.70 41.09
N GLN A 575 28.45 -3.07 40.00
CA GLN A 575 28.82 -1.66 40.07
C GLN A 575 27.61 -0.79 39.75
N PRO A 576 27.36 0.28 40.53
CA PRO A 576 26.39 1.29 40.15
C PRO A 576 26.67 1.83 38.75
N GLY A 577 25.60 2.06 37.96
CA GLY A 577 25.69 2.54 36.59
C GLY A 577 25.81 1.44 35.53
N MET A 578 25.91 0.16 35.91
CA MET A 578 25.82 -0.93 34.94
C MET A 578 24.47 -0.91 34.22
N GLU A 579 24.49 -0.98 32.89
CA GLU A 579 23.28 -1.05 32.06
C GLU A 579 23.02 -2.48 31.58
N GLY A 580 21.74 -2.79 31.31
CA GLY A 580 21.31 -4.08 30.81
C GLY A 580 19.91 -4.05 30.23
N VAL A 581 19.37 -5.25 30.00
CA VAL A 581 18.00 -5.46 29.54
C VAL A 581 17.30 -6.41 30.50
N GLY A 582 16.19 -5.96 31.06
CA GLY A 582 15.30 -6.74 31.90
C GLY A 582 14.08 -7.22 31.13
N LYS A 583 13.65 -8.46 31.40
CA LYS A 583 12.40 -9.04 30.91
C LYS A 583 11.54 -9.44 32.09
N ILE A 584 10.42 -8.76 32.29
CA ILE A 584 9.45 -9.05 33.35
C ILE A 584 8.44 -10.04 32.80
N THR A 585 8.20 -11.15 33.51
CA THR A 585 7.18 -12.13 33.12
C THR A 585 5.85 -11.73 33.74
N VAL A 586 4.88 -11.39 32.90
CA VAL A 586 3.59 -10.85 33.35
C VAL A 586 2.58 -11.97 33.57
N SER A 587 2.23 -12.68 32.50
CA SER A 587 1.18 -13.68 32.49
C SER A 587 1.38 -14.65 31.32
N GLU A 588 0.65 -15.77 31.38
CA GLU A 588 0.48 -16.63 30.21
C GLU A 588 -0.67 -16.08 29.37
N ALA A 589 -0.39 -15.85 28.09
CA ALA A 589 -1.38 -15.39 27.12
C ALA A 589 -1.29 -16.20 25.83
N ASN A 590 -2.37 -16.20 25.06
CA ASN A 590 -2.39 -16.90 23.77
C ASN A 590 -1.37 -16.25 22.82
N LEU A 591 -0.60 -17.06 22.09
CA LEU A 591 0.41 -16.58 21.15
C LEU A 591 -0.18 -15.60 20.13
N PHE A 592 -1.37 -15.91 19.62
CA PHE A 592 -2.09 -15.00 18.72
C PHE A 592 -2.32 -13.62 19.35
N TRP A 593 -2.73 -13.57 20.62
CA TRP A 593 -2.91 -12.29 21.32
C TRP A 593 -1.57 -11.57 21.50
N ILE A 594 -0.52 -12.27 21.95
CA ILE A 594 0.83 -11.70 22.12
C ILE A 594 1.33 -11.04 20.81
N TRP A 595 1.05 -11.64 19.65
CA TRP A 595 1.50 -11.11 18.35
C TRP A 595 0.61 -10.00 17.80
N THR A 596 -0.67 -9.98 18.14
CA THR A 596 -1.65 -9.05 17.55
C THR A 596 -2.01 -7.88 18.44
N HIS A 597 -1.73 -7.95 19.75
CA HIS A 597 -2.21 -6.95 20.71
C HIS A 597 -1.66 -5.55 20.44
N ASP A 598 -0.38 -5.40 20.07
CA ASP A 598 0.22 -4.12 19.70
C ASP A 598 -0.51 -3.46 18.52
N LEU A 599 -0.79 -4.25 17.48
CA LEU A 599 -1.50 -3.78 16.30
C LEU A 599 -2.95 -3.42 16.63
N ALA A 600 -3.63 -4.24 17.44
CA ALA A 600 -5.00 -4.01 17.86
C ALA A 600 -5.12 -2.74 18.71
N ASN A 601 -4.20 -2.54 19.66
CA ASN A 601 -4.13 -1.33 20.48
C ASN A 601 -3.83 -0.09 19.63
N TRP A 602 -2.86 -0.19 18.70
CA TRP A 602 -2.55 0.88 17.77
C TRP A 602 -3.76 1.25 16.87
N LEU A 603 -4.44 0.25 16.31
CA LEU A 603 -5.64 0.46 15.50
C LEU A 603 -6.76 1.09 16.32
N ARG A 604 -6.98 0.64 17.56
CA ARG A 604 -8.01 1.18 18.44
C ARG A 604 -7.74 2.65 18.78
N LEU A 605 -6.49 2.99 19.11
CA LEU A 605 -6.07 4.36 19.36
C LEU A 605 -6.22 5.23 18.10
N ARG A 606 -5.83 4.72 16.93
CA ARG A 606 -5.89 5.46 15.67
C ARG A 606 -7.32 5.63 15.14
N ALA A 607 -8.16 4.61 15.29
CA ALA A 607 -9.59 4.71 15.01
C ALA A 607 -10.23 5.78 15.91
N TRP A 608 -9.86 5.82 17.18
CA TRP A 608 -10.35 6.83 18.12
C TRP A 608 -9.87 8.25 17.79
N THR A 609 -8.62 8.42 17.33
CA THR A 609 -8.11 9.75 16.93
C THR A 609 -8.70 10.26 15.62
N TRP A 610 -9.10 9.36 14.72
CA TRP A 610 -9.75 9.70 13.45
C TRP A 610 -11.23 10.01 13.59
N TRP A 611 -11.88 9.55 14.67
CA TRP A 611 -13.28 9.86 14.97
C TRP A 611 -13.39 11.26 15.61
N ARG A 612 -12.98 12.28 14.85
CA ARG A 612 -13.11 13.70 15.21
C ARG A 612 -14.08 14.40 14.29
#